data_AF-A0A6P0STN3-F1
#
_entry.id   AF-A0A6P0STN3-F1
#
_cell.length_a   1.000
_cell.length_b   1.000
_cell.length_c   1.000
_cell.angle_alpha   90.00
_cell.angle_beta   90.00
_cell.angle_gamma   90.00
#
_symmetry.space_group_name_H-M   'P 1'
#
loop_
_entity.id
_entity.type
_entity.pdbx_description
1 polymer ?
#
loop_
_entity_poly.entity_id
_entity_poly.type
_entity_poly.pdbx_seq_one_letter_code
_entity_poly.pdbx_strand_id
1 'polypeptide(L)'
;MFRSKVAIASVVLSLGVISLGIPQNKALADNNESGPSTPRSLQLAPVTTQVTTGAKTLFAVVTNNGVLNRGFGAITANKVVTGRYEVFFKGNVRKCAYTATLGTTAFGTEPSGEVTVATRVGTTNGVWVATNNSGGQAVDRNFHLAVHCP
;
A
#
# COMPACT_ATOMS: atom_id res chain seq x y z
N MET A 1 43.13 5.37 21.14
CA MET A 1 42.74 4.89 22.48
C MET A 1 41.44 5.62 22.81
N PHE A 2 40.26 5.03 22.69
CA PHE A 2 39.71 3.97 23.54
C PHE A 2 38.94 2.94 22.71
N ARG A 3 39.16 1.66 23.01
CA ARG A 3 38.39 0.52 22.47
C ARG A 3 37.29 0.20 23.47
N SER A 4 36.03 0.12 23.04
CA SER A 4 35.01 -0.57 23.81
C SER A 4 34.30 -1.56 22.90
N LYS A 5 34.58 -2.84 23.16
CA LYS A 5 33.93 -4.01 22.56
C LYS A 5 32.78 -4.38 23.50
N VAL A 6 31.54 -4.49 23.01
CA VAL A 6 30.49 -5.24 23.69
C VAL A 6 29.80 -6.13 22.68
N ALA A 7 29.73 -7.41 23.02
CA ALA A 7 29.29 -8.52 22.20
C ALA A 7 27.85 -8.95 22.52
N ILE A 8 27.09 -9.22 21.46
CA ILE A 8 26.04 -10.22 21.20
C ILE A 8 25.40 -10.95 22.39
N ALA A 9 24.05 -10.95 22.43
CA ALA A 9 23.26 -12.10 22.87
C ALA A 9 21.91 -12.12 22.14
N SER A 10 21.79 -13.01 21.14
CA SER A 10 20.52 -13.36 20.50
C SER A 10 19.78 -14.37 21.35
N VAL A 11 18.50 -14.13 21.66
CA VAL A 11 17.62 -15.13 22.30
C VAL A 11 16.57 -15.57 21.28
N VAL A 12 16.73 -16.81 20.80
CA VAL A 12 15.71 -17.52 20.02
C VAL A 12 14.87 -18.31 21.01
N LEU A 13 13.58 -17.96 21.15
CA LEU A 13 12.62 -18.81 21.86
C LEU A 13 11.77 -19.54 20.82
N SER A 14 12.06 -20.82 20.61
CA SER A 14 11.23 -21.77 19.87
C SER A 14 10.53 -22.71 20.85
N LEU A 15 9.22 -22.60 20.98
CA LEU A 15 8.30 -23.53 21.65
C LEU A 15 6.95 -23.37 20.91
N GLY A 16 6.23 -24.36 20.39
CA GLY A 16 6.37 -25.80 20.28
C GLY A 16 5.16 -26.28 19.46
N VAL A 17 5.34 -27.28 18.61
CA VAL A 17 4.27 -27.96 17.87
C VAL A 17 3.48 -28.87 18.81
N ILE A 18 2.15 -28.76 18.82
CA ILE A 18 1.26 -29.79 19.37
C ILE A 18 0.19 -30.12 18.32
N SER A 19 0.01 -31.43 18.14
CA SER A 19 -0.68 -32.12 17.06
C SER A 19 -2.06 -32.66 17.50
N LEU A 20 -2.83 -33.11 16.51
CA LEU A 20 -3.94 -34.10 16.52
C LEU A 20 -5.35 -33.67 16.95
N GLY A 21 -6.28 -33.82 16.00
CA GLY A 21 -7.71 -34.02 16.29
C GLY A 21 -8.65 -33.83 15.10
N ILE A 22 -8.74 -34.80 14.19
CA ILE A 22 -9.88 -34.94 13.26
C ILE A 22 -10.90 -35.89 13.91
N PRO A 23 -12.20 -35.53 13.93
CA PRO A 23 -13.24 -36.54 13.77
C PRO A 23 -14.01 -36.33 12.45
N GLN A 24 -13.93 -37.33 11.57
CA GLN A 24 -14.89 -37.54 10.50
C GLN A 24 -16.15 -38.20 11.08
N ASN A 25 -17.31 -37.83 10.52
CA ASN A 25 -18.51 -38.64 10.24
C ASN A 25 -19.83 -38.11 10.81
N LYS A 26 -20.70 -37.66 9.91
CA LYS A 26 -22.05 -38.22 9.78
C LYS A 26 -22.59 -37.98 8.37
N ALA A 27 -22.67 -39.05 7.58
CA ALA A 27 -23.46 -39.07 6.36
C ALA A 27 -24.79 -39.81 6.62
N LEU A 28 -25.77 -39.49 5.76
CA LEU A 28 -27.06 -40.13 5.51
C LEU A 28 -28.27 -39.59 6.30
N ALA A 29 -29.00 -38.71 5.64
CA ALA A 29 -30.46 -38.78 5.58
C ALA A 29 -30.86 -38.61 4.10
N ASP A 30 -31.29 -39.73 3.50
CA ASP A 30 -31.99 -39.82 2.23
C ASP A 30 -33.46 -39.51 2.49
N ASN A 31 -34.02 -38.52 1.79
CA ASN A 31 -35.47 -38.32 1.72
C ASN A 31 -35.83 -37.99 0.28
N ASN A 32 -36.05 -39.07 -0.48
CA ASN A 32 -36.70 -39.07 -1.77
C ASN A 32 -38.21 -38.80 -1.58
N GLU A 33 -38.65 -37.56 -1.78
CA GLU A 33 -40.06 -37.23 -2.03
C GLU A 33 -40.24 -36.67 -3.44
N SER A 34 -40.74 -37.53 -4.31
CA SER A 34 -41.21 -37.21 -5.66
C SER A 34 -42.53 -36.42 -5.60
N GLY A 35 -42.42 -35.09 -5.62
CA GLY A 35 -43.54 -34.17 -5.89
C GLY A 35 -43.62 -33.73 -7.37
N PRO A 36 -44.75 -33.18 -7.84
CA PRO A 36 -45.00 -32.95 -9.26
C PRO A 36 -44.02 -31.92 -9.83
N SER A 37 -43.29 -32.28 -10.89
CA SER A 37 -42.38 -31.37 -11.58
C SER A 37 -43.16 -30.26 -12.30
N THR A 38 -43.31 -29.13 -11.63
CA THR A 38 -43.69 -27.85 -12.25
C THR A 38 -42.65 -27.52 -13.33
N PRO A 39 -43.04 -27.12 -14.56
CA PRO A 39 -42.07 -26.74 -15.58
C PRO A 39 -41.22 -25.58 -15.06
N ARG A 40 -39.92 -25.82 -14.89
CA ARG A 40 -38.94 -24.81 -14.50
C ARG A 40 -38.84 -23.80 -15.64
N SER A 41 -39.56 -22.69 -15.49
CA SER A 41 -39.34 -21.51 -16.32
C SER A 41 -37.84 -21.19 -16.32
N LEU A 42 -37.20 -21.23 -17.48
CA LEU A 42 -35.85 -20.73 -17.66
C LEU A 42 -35.94 -19.20 -17.62
N GLN A 43 -36.12 -18.65 -16.41
CA GLN A 43 -36.00 -17.23 -16.20
C GLN A 43 -34.55 -16.85 -16.51
N LEU A 44 -34.35 -16.04 -17.55
CA LEU A 44 -33.06 -15.40 -17.82
C LEU A 44 -32.64 -14.67 -16.54
N ALA A 45 -31.59 -15.14 -15.89
CA ALA A 45 -31.01 -14.43 -14.76
C ALA A 45 -30.57 -13.05 -15.27
N PRO A 46 -30.94 -11.94 -14.61
CA PRO A 46 -30.39 -10.64 -14.96
C PRO A 46 -28.87 -10.75 -14.88
N VAL A 47 -28.19 -10.56 -16.02
CA VAL A 47 -26.74 -10.37 -16.04
C VAL A 47 -26.49 -9.10 -15.26
N THR A 48 -26.20 -9.26 -13.98
CA THR A 48 -25.81 -8.16 -13.12
C THR A 48 -24.33 -7.96 -13.42
N THR A 49 -24.02 -7.05 -14.34
CA THR A 49 -22.64 -6.63 -14.57
C THR A 49 -22.16 -5.97 -13.29
N GLN A 50 -21.54 -6.74 -12.39
CA GLN A 50 -20.89 -6.21 -11.21
C GLN A 50 -19.74 -5.35 -11.74
N VAL A 51 -19.93 -4.04 -11.77
CA VAL A 51 -18.86 -3.09 -12.03
C VAL A 51 -17.96 -3.15 -10.81
N THR A 52 -17.01 -4.09 -10.81
CA THR A 52 -15.90 -4.06 -9.88
C THR A 52 -15.08 -2.84 -10.29
N THR A 53 -15.22 -1.73 -9.57
CA THR A 53 -14.32 -0.60 -9.74
C THR A 53 -12.91 -1.10 -9.52
N GLY A 54 -12.12 -1.17 -10.60
CA GLY A 54 -10.72 -1.52 -10.51
C GLY A 54 -9.95 -0.53 -9.64
N ALA A 55 -8.74 -0.92 -9.25
CA ALA A 55 -7.89 -0.10 -8.40
C ALA A 55 -7.76 1.34 -8.93
N LYS A 56 -7.98 2.33 -8.05
CA LYS A 56 -7.87 3.75 -8.40
C LYS A 56 -6.41 4.19 -8.24
N THR A 57 -5.85 4.79 -9.28
CA THR A 57 -4.51 5.37 -9.23
C THR A 57 -4.59 6.88 -9.02
N LEU A 58 -3.94 7.35 -7.98
CA LEU A 58 -3.67 8.77 -7.70
C LEU A 58 -2.17 9.02 -7.89
N PHE A 59 -1.78 10.26 -8.20
CA PHE A 59 -0.36 10.58 -8.27
C PHE A 59 -0.06 12.03 -7.91
N ALA A 60 1.18 12.27 -7.51
CA ALA A 60 1.74 13.58 -7.28
C ALA A 60 3.15 13.64 -7.85
N VAL A 61 3.48 14.73 -8.53
CA VAL A 61 4.86 15.09 -8.91
C VAL A 61 5.22 16.32 -8.09
N VAL A 62 6.25 16.16 -7.25
CA VAL A 62 6.59 17.14 -6.21
C VAL A 62 8.01 17.65 -6.44
N THR A 63 8.18 18.96 -6.31
CA THR A 63 9.49 19.59 -6.46
C THR A 63 10.37 19.35 -5.23
N ASN A 64 11.68 19.53 -5.36
CA ASN A 64 12.65 19.46 -4.25
C ASN A 64 12.33 20.45 -3.11
N ASN A 65 11.69 21.57 -3.41
CA ASN A 65 11.22 22.54 -2.41
C ASN A 65 9.89 22.14 -1.76
N GLY A 66 9.34 20.97 -2.12
CA GLY A 66 8.13 20.41 -1.55
C GLY A 66 6.84 20.97 -2.15
N VAL A 67 6.88 21.56 -3.34
CA VAL A 67 5.69 22.11 -4.01
C VAL A 67 5.08 21.07 -4.93
N LEU A 68 3.75 20.93 -4.89
CA LEU A 68 3.03 20.09 -5.85
C LEU A 68 3.09 20.72 -7.25
N ASN A 69 3.86 20.13 -8.16
CA ASN A 69 3.99 20.62 -9.53
C ASN A 69 2.78 20.22 -10.39
N ARG A 70 2.34 18.97 -10.25
CA ARG A 70 1.15 18.40 -10.91
C ARG A 70 0.70 17.15 -10.17
N GLY A 71 -0.54 16.72 -10.38
CA GLY A 71 -1.04 15.50 -9.77
C GLY A 71 -2.48 15.18 -10.18
N PHE A 72 -2.93 13.99 -9.81
CA PHE A 72 -4.32 13.57 -9.86
C PHE A 72 -4.75 13.05 -8.49
N GLY A 73 -5.78 13.67 -7.92
CA GLY A 73 -6.25 13.38 -6.56
C GLY A 73 -5.38 13.95 -5.44
N ALA A 74 -4.13 14.36 -5.71
CA ALA A 74 -3.30 15.12 -4.77
C ALA A 74 -3.89 16.53 -4.57
N ILE A 75 -3.85 17.04 -3.33
CA ILE A 75 -4.34 18.38 -2.96
C ILE A 75 -3.21 19.33 -2.58
N THR A 76 -2.20 18.83 -1.88
CA THR A 76 -1.05 19.64 -1.47
C THR A 76 0.16 18.75 -1.23
N ALA A 77 1.33 19.34 -1.33
CA ALA A 77 2.58 18.77 -0.87
C ALA A 77 3.33 19.86 -0.08
N ASN A 78 4.05 19.46 0.96
CA ASN A 78 4.91 20.35 1.73
C ASN A 78 6.23 19.66 2.04
N LYS A 79 7.32 20.45 2.06
CA LYS A 79 8.58 20.03 2.68
C LYS A 79 8.50 20.33 4.18
N VAL A 80 8.80 19.34 5.01
CA VAL A 80 8.78 19.46 6.47
C VAL A 80 10.17 19.81 6.99
N VAL A 81 11.18 19.05 6.56
CA VAL A 81 12.61 19.30 6.80
C VAL A 81 13.40 18.77 5.59
N THR A 82 14.72 18.93 5.57
CA THR A 82 15.57 18.45 4.46
C THR A 82 15.29 16.99 4.11
N GLY A 83 14.96 16.75 2.84
CA GLY A 83 14.63 15.44 2.28
C GLY A 83 13.35 14.82 2.83
N ARG A 84 12.52 15.53 3.58
CA ARG A 84 11.30 14.98 4.21
C ARG A 84 10.08 15.78 3.81
N TYR A 85 9.10 15.07 3.28
CA TYR A 85 7.93 15.66 2.66
C TYR A 85 6.65 14.99 3.12
N GLU A 86 5.56 15.73 3.00
CA GLU A 86 4.21 15.25 3.14
C GLU A 86 3.44 15.54 1.86
N VAL A 87 2.65 14.57 1.41
CA VAL A 87 1.77 14.72 0.26
C VAL A 87 0.38 14.30 0.70
N PHE A 88 -0.60 15.18 0.52
CA PHE A 88 -1.98 14.93 0.87
C PHE A 88 -2.84 14.73 -0.36
N PHE A 89 -3.81 13.84 -0.24
CA PHE A 89 -4.79 13.51 -1.29
C PHE A 89 -6.21 13.86 -0.84
N LYS A 90 -7.15 13.94 -1.80
CA LYS A 90 -8.56 14.24 -1.55
C LYS A 90 -9.28 13.19 -0.70
N GLY A 91 -8.80 11.94 -0.71
CA GLY A 91 -9.46 10.80 -0.05
C GLY A 91 -8.55 10.06 0.93
N ASN A 92 -9.13 9.13 1.68
CA ASN A 92 -8.38 8.24 2.56
C ASN A 92 -7.46 7.34 1.72
N VAL A 93 -6.16 7.41 1.98
CA VAL A 93 -5.15 6.61 1.28
C VAL A 93 -4.45 5.59 2.18
N ARG A 94 -4.84 5.43 3.45
CA ARG A 94 -4.14 4.55 4.42
C ARG A 94 -4.07 3.09 4.01
N LYS A 95 -5.04 2.62 3.21
CA LYS A 95 -5.11 1.23 2.73
C LYS A 95 -4.55 1.05 1.32
N CYS A 96 -3.99 2.10 0.73
CA CYS A 96 -3.46 2.10 -0.62
C CYS A 96 -1.98 1.70 -0.62
N ALA A 97 -1.50 1.14 -1.73
CA ALA A 97 -0.08 0.93 -1.95
C ALA A 97 0.58 2.23 -2.41
N TYR A 98 1.79 2.51 -1.93
CA TYR A 98 2.57 3.70 -2.30
C TYR A 98 3.83 3.28 -3.04
N THR A 99 4.11 3.94 -4.15
CA THR A 99 5.35 3.76 -4.90
C THR A 99 5.90 5.13 -5.24
N ALA A 100 7.18 5.37 -4.97
CA ALA A 100 7.83 6.62 -5.37
C ALA A 100 9.13 6.35 -6.12
N THR A 101 9.49 7.31 -6.97
CA THR A 101 10.77 7.38 -7.65
C THR A 101 11.35 8.78 -7.50
N LEU A 102 12.68 8.88 -7.44
CA LEU A 102 13.35 10.16 -7.64
C LEU A 102 13.23 10.52 -9.12
N GLY A 103 12.78 11.73 -9.41
CA GLY A 103 12.47 12.13 -10.79
C GLY A 103 12.20 13.61 -10.92
N THR A 104 12.65 14.20 -12.03
CA THR A 104 12.52 15.63 -12.30
C THR A 104 11.07 16.04 -12.55
N THR A 105 10.76 17.30 -12.32
CA THR A 105 9.46 17.88 -12.70
C THR A 105 9.43 18.37 -14.14
N ALA A 106 10.60 18.56 -14.75
CA ALA A 106 10.83 19.00 -16.12
C ALA A 106 11.86 18.08 -16.82
N PHE A 107 12.74 18.64 -17.65
CA PHE A 107 13.76 17.91 -18.40
C PHE A 107 14.94 17.46 -17.52
N GLY A 108 15.71 16.48 -18.02
CA GLY A 108 16.90 15.96 -17.36
C GLY A 108 16.64 14.76 -16.44
N THR A 109 17.63 14.45 -15.61
CA THR A 109 17.59 13.30 -14.69
C THR A 109 17.86 13.79 -13.27
N GLU A 110 17.06 13.34 -12.32
CA GLU A 110 17.29 13.62 -10.91
C GLU A 110 18.51 12.83 -10.45
N PRO A 111 19.46 13.40 -9.68
CA PRO A 111 20.62 12.65 -9.24
C PRO A 111 20.22 11.45 -8.36
N SER A 112 21.00 10.38 -8.49
CA SER A 112 20.72 9.10 -7.83
C SER A 112 20.66 9.20 -6.30
N GLY A 113 19.92 8.25 -5.74
CA GLY A 113 19.67 8.12 -4.32
C GLY A 113 18.45 7.26 -4.06
N GLU A 114 17.96 7.32 -2.83
CA GLU A 114 16.88 6.48 -2.33
C GLU A 114 15.65 7.33 -2.03
N VAL A 115 14.48 6.72 -2.21
CA VAL A 115 13.21 7.27 -1.77
C VAL A 115 12.45 6.21 -0.99
N THR A 116 11.89 6.61 0.14
CA THR A 116 11.05 5.77 0.98
C THR A 116 9.72 6.46 1.21
N VAL A 117 8.67 5.66 1.33
CA VAL A 117 7.29 6.12 1.46
C VAL A 117 6.59 5.39 2.58
N ALA A 118 5.73 6.11 3.29
CA ALA A 118 4.89 5.56 4.35
C ALA A 118 3.62 6.39 4.49
N THR A 119 2.62 5.88 5.22
CA THR A 119 1.49 6.71 5.63
C THR A 119 1.99 7.83 6.55
N ARG A 120 1.50 9.06 6.36
CA ARG A 120 1.78 10.14 7.29
C ARG A 120 1.07 9.89 8.62
N VAL A 121 1.84 9.84 9.71
CA VAL A 121 1.31 9.70 11.06
C VAL A 121 0.26 10.79 11.37
N GLY A 122 -0.82 10.38 12.04
CA GLY A 122 -1.90 11.27 12.45
C GLY A 122 -2.89 11.66 11.34
N THR A 123 -2.75 11.15 10.12
CA THR A 123 -3.62 11.52 8.99
C THR A 123 -4.17 10.29 8.27
N THR A 124 -5.30 10.45 7.59
CA THR A 124 -5.91 9.38 6.78
C THR A 124 -5.63 9.54 5.29
N ASN A 125 -5.26 10.73 4.86
CA ASN A 125 -5.10 11.10 3.47
C ASN A 125 -3.67 11.56 3.13
N GLY A 126 -2.71 11.39 4.04
CA GLY A 126 -1.32 11.84 3.85
C GLY A 126 -0.34 10.69 3.64
N VAL A 127 0.64 10.93 2.79
CA VAL A 127 1.81 10.08 2.56
C VAL A 127 3.06 10.86 2.99
N TRP A 128 3.88 10.23 3.82
CA TRP A 128 5.23 10.68 4.14
C TRP A 128 6.20 10.19 3.09
N VAL A 129 7.06 11.08 2.61
CA VAL A 129 8.11 10.76 1.63
C VAL A 129 9.45 11.21 2.18
N ALA A 130 10.44 10.33 2.11
CA ALA A 130 11.80 10.58 2.55
C ALA A 130 12.78 10.30 1.41
N THR A 131 13.54 11.32 1.01
CA THR A 131 14.55 11.28 -0.05
C THR A 131 15.96 11.38 0.53
N ASN A 132 16.86 10.53 0.06
CA ASN A 132 18.24 10.45 0.50
C ASN A 132 19.17 10.40 -0.74
N ASN A 133 20.45 10.74 -0.55
CA ASN A 133 21.50 10.43 -1.52
C ASN A 133 22.03 9.02 -1.27
N SER A 134 22.79 8.48 -2.22
CA SER A 134 23.37 7.12 -2.11
C SER A 134 24.37 6.94 -0.96
N GLY A 135 24.75 8.01 -0.25
CA GLY A 135 25.48 7.94 1.02
C GLY A 135 24.57 7.82 2.25
N GLY A 136 23.25 7.69 2.07
CA GLY A 136 22.24 7.62 3.12
C GLY A 136 21.88 8.96 3.76
N GLN A 137 22.42 10.09 3.29
CA GLN A 137 22.12 11.41 3.85
C GLN A 137 20.80 11.95 3.30
N ALA A 138 19.99 12.57 4.15
CA ALA A 138 18.77 13.24 3.72
C ALA A 138 19.12 14.43 2.82
N VAL A 139 18.54 14.48 1.63
CA VAL A 139 18.75 15.54 0.64
C VAL A 139 17.43 15.87 -0.05
N ASP A 140 17.23 17.14 -0.38
CA ASP A 140 16.04 17.56 -1.10
C ASP A 140 16.10 17.08 -2.56
N ARG A 141 15.06 16.37 -3.01
CA ARG A 141 14.95 15.81 -4.36
C ARG A 141 13.56 16.05 -4.92
N ASN A 142 13.47 16.24 -6.24
CA ASN A 142 12.19 16.08 -6.91
C ASN A 142 11.82 14.59 -6.89
N PHE A 143 10.52 14.29 -6.76
CA PHE A 143 10.05 12.91 -6.76
C PHE A 143 8.66 12.79 -7.38
N HIS A 144 8.38 11.60 -7.90
CA HIS A 144 7.05 11.21 -8.35
C HIS A 144 6.51 10.19 -7.35
N LEU A 145 5.25 10.33 -6.99
CA LEU A 145 4.55 9.44 -6.07
C LEU A 145 3.29 8.93 -6.76
N ALA A 146 3.14 7.61 -6.83
CA ALA A 146 1.92 6.92 -7.23
C ALA A 146 1.27 6.25 -6.01
N VAL A 147 -0.06 6.32 -5.95
CA VAL A 147 -0.87 5.73 -4.89
C VAL A 147 -1.96 4.88 -5.54
N HIS A 148 -1.95 3.58 -5.27
CA HIS A 148 -2.89 2.61 -5.84
C HIS A 148 -3.84 2.13 -4.76
N CYS A 149 -5.11 2.54 -4.86
CA CYS A 149 -6.15 2.23 -3.89
C CYS A 149 -7.06 1.10 -4.39
N PRO A 150 -7.53 0.20 -3.50
CA PRO A 150 -8.52 -0.82 -3.84
C PRO A 150 -9.87 -0.24 -4.22
#